data_AF-A0A652YMQ3-F1
#
_entry.id   AF-A0A652YMQ3-F1
#
_cell.length_a   1.000
_cell.length_b   1.000
_cell.length_c   1.000
_cell.angle_alpha   90.00
_cell.angle_beta   90.00
_cell.angle_gamma   90.00
#
_symmetry.space_group_name_H-M   'P 1'
#
loop_
_entity.id
_entity.type
_entity.pdbx_description
1 polymer ?
#
loop_
_entity_poly.entity_id
_entity_poly.type
_entity_poly.pdbx_seq_one_letter_code
_entity_poly.pdbx_strand_id
1 'polypeptide(L)'
;MTMTLTTEHVQIRDLDFRTDAFSRTCTRLRGLNPDYPRVYAVAAMAGEGKRRWWKLSTGLHSERVEQLYLRSLQDLDNPEAAAIQVATSLIHAVVGRVTASIVAEGSAWDPGLENLWIHMDSDSGIDWAGVVDETLRVAPGGTEYGRDGVVGMPCEEALFVWTAHRCLGALHAVLAAVSRCAPIDPYRFWGLVGEAILGATAYVPILAGGGETAAQRRGQGLLDAFVGAGVPVRSRRKIAARPRWNQFDETLA
;
A
#
# COMPACT_ATOMS: atom_id res chain seq x y z
N MET A 1 -62.38 16.44 -16.75
CA MET A 1 -61.24 15.90 -17.51
C MET A 1 -60.01 16.18 -16.67
N THR A 2 -59.63 15.22 -15.83
CA THR A 2 -58.56 15.37 -14.84
C THR A 2 -57.56 14.28 -15.13
N MET A 3 -56.39 14.64 -15.67
CA MET A 3 -55.29 13.72 -15.91
C MET A 3 -54.59 13.42 -14.60
N THR A 4 -54.78 12.22 -14.09
CA THR A 4 -53.98 11.68 -12.99
C THR A 4 -52.71 11.10 -13.59
N LEU A 5 -51.58 11.80 -13.40
CA LEU A 5 -50.26 11.27 -13.73
C LEU A 5 -49.90 10.22 -12.68
N THR A 6 -49.95 8.94 -13.06
CA THR A 6 -49.40 7.83 -12.28
C THR A 6 -47.88 7.90 -12.33
N THR A 7 -47.26 8.26 -11.21
CA THR A 7 -45.83 8.11 -10.99
C THR A 7 -45.50 6.62 -10.98
N GLU A 8 -44.83 6.15 -12.02
CA GLU A 8 -44.25 4.80 -12.06
C GLU A 8 -43.25 4.68 -10.90
N HIS A 9 -43.59 3.81 -9.95
CA HIS A 9 -42.67 3.31 -8.95
C HIS A 9 -41.53 2.57 -9.66
N VAL A 10 -40.43 3.28 -9.93
CA VAL A 10 -39.15 2.65 -10.22
C VAL A 10 -38.83 1.78 -9.00
N GLN A 11 -38.91 0.47 -9.19
CA GLN A 11 -38.54 -0.52 -8.19
C GLN A 11 -37.09 -0.22 -7.77
N ILE A 12 -36.89 0.03 -6.48
CA ILE A 12 -35.58 0.20 -5.80
C ILE A 12 -34.69 -1.06 -5.94
N ARG A 13 -35.11 -2.07 -6.71
CA ARG A 13 -34.40 -3.31 -7.02
C ARG A 13 -33.49 -3.26 -8.25
N ASP A 14 -33.49 -2.17 -9.02
CA ASP A 14 -32.61 -2.00 -10.21
C ASP A 14 -31.35 -1.14 -9.95
N LEU A 15 -31.16 -0.63 -8.73
CA LEU A 15 -29.88 -0.08 -8.26
C LEU A 15 -29.02 -1.17 -7.60
N ASP A 16 -28.98 -2.34 -8.22
CA ASP A 16 -27.83 -3.22 -8.09
C ASP A 16 -26.69 -2.51 -8.84
N PHE A 17 -26.08 -1.51 -8.18
CA PHE A 17 -24.80 -0.96 -8.64
C PHE A 17 -23.93 -2.18 -8.86
N ARG A 18 -23.64 -2.52 -10.12
CA ARG A 18 -22.60 -3.49 -10.44
C ARG A 18 -21.36 -2.95 -9.77
N THR A 19 -21.07 -3.47 -8.58
CA THR A 19 -19.88 -3.13 -7.83
C THR A 19 -18.76 -3.54 -8.76
N ASP A 20 -17.97 -2.61 -9.25
CA ASP A 20 -16.90 -2.92 -10.20
C ASP A 20 -15.84 -3.82 -9.51
N ALA A 21 -14.91 -4.36 -10.31
CA ALA A 21 -13.88 -5.26 -9.80
C ALA A 21 -13.03 -4.62 -8.68
N PHE A 22 -12.75 -3.32 -8.78
CA PHE A 22 -11.98 -2.59 -7.78
C PHE A 22 -12.74 -2.45 -6.46
N SER A 23 -14.01 -2.07 -6.52
CA SER A 23 -14.87 -1.95 -5.35
C SER A 23 -15.04 -3.29 -4.61
N ARG A 24 -15.17 -4.41 -5.34
CA ARG A 24 -15.20 -5.76 -4.73
C ARG A 24 -13.87 -6.13 -4.07
N THR A 25 -12.75 -5.91 -4.76
CA THR A 25 -11.41 -6.16 -4.22
C THR A 25 -11.17 -5.34 -2.95
N CYS A 26 -11.47 -4.04 -2.96
CA CYS A 26 -11.33 -3.19 -1.78
C CYS A 26 -12.25 -3.61 -0.63
N THR A 27 -13.45 -4.11 -0.92
CA THR A 27 -14.36 -4.65 0.11
C THR A 27 -13.74 -5.86 0.82
N ARG A 28 -13.16 -6.81 0.06
CA ARG A 28 -12.47 -7.97 0.63
C ARG A 28 -11.22 -7.57 1.42
N LEU A 29 -10.42 -6.63 0.88
CA LEU A 29 -9.24 -6.12 1.58
C LEU A 29 -9.56 -5.39 2.89
N ARG A 30 -10.70 -4.68 2.97
CA ARG A 30 -11.18 -4.10 4.24
C ARG A 30 -11.58 -5.18 5.24
N GLY A 31 -12.12 -6.30 4.75
CA GLY A 31 -12.52 -7.45 5.57
C GLY A 31 -11.35 -8.21 6.18
N LEU A 32 -10.11 -8.04 5.70
CA LEU A 32 -8.93 -8.72 6.25
C LEU A 32 -8.65 -8.34 7.70
N ASN A 33 -8.92 -7.09 8.08
CA ASN A 33 -8.73 -6.62 9.45
C ASN A 33 -9.87 -5.65 9.80
N PRO A 34 -10.95 -6.13 10.44
CA PRO A 34 -12.10 -5.29 10.79
C PRO A 34 -11.78 -4.14 11.74
N ASP A 35 -10.76 -4.27 12.59
CA ASP A 35 -10.32 -3.21 13.50
C ASP A 35 -9.54 -2.12 12.75
N TYR A 36 -8.88 -2.48 11.65
CA TYR A 36 -8.09 -1.58 10.80
C TYR A 36 -8.42 -1.77 9.31
N PRO A 37 -9.67 -1.49 8.87
CA PRO A 37 -10.12 -1.83 7.53
C PRO A 37 -9.35 -1.07 6.44
N ARG A 38 -8.77 0.07 6.80
CA ARG A 38 -7.95 0.88 5.92
C ARG A 38 -6.51 0.42 5.81
N VAL A 39 -6.06 -0.67 6.44
CA VAL A 39 -4.63 -1.02 6.40
C VAL A 39 -4.17 -1.53 5.03
N TYR A 40 -5.03 -2.28 4.32
CA TYR A 40 -4.69 -2.87 3.00
C TYR A 40 -5.53 -2.34 1.84
N ALA A 41 -6.78 -1.94 2.07
CA ALA A 41 -7.63 -1.38 1.02
C ALA A 41 -7.25 0.06 0.68
N VAL A 42 -7.61 0.51 -0.52
CA VAL A 42 -7.47 1.90 -0.97
C VAL A 42 -8.84 2.54 -1.20
N ALA A 43 -8.89 3.88 -1.21
CA ALA A 43 -10.09 4.63 -1.57
C ALA A 43 -10.21 4.83 -3.09
N ALA A 44 -11.44 4.77 -3.60
CA ALA A 44 -11.82 5.29 -4.91
C ALA A 44 -11.91 6.82 -4.83
N MET A 45 -10.96 7.55 -5.43
CA MET A 45 -10.91 8.99 -5.23
C MET A 45 -12.11 9.74 -5.85
N ALA A 46 -12.88 9.16 -6.76
CA ALA A 46 -14.09 9.81 -7.27
C ALA A 46 -15.11 10.16 -6.16
N GLY A 47 -15.19 9.34 -5.10
CA GLY A 47 -16.15 9.51 -4.00
C GLY A 47 -15.65 10.30 -2.78
N GLU A 48 -14.38 10.70 -2.75
CA GLU A 48 -13.74 11.23 -1.53
C GLU A 48 -13.62 12.76 -1.50
N GLY A 49 -14.02 13.38 -0.40
CA GLY A 49 -13.82 14.81 -0.16
C GLY A 49 -12.35 15.14 0.13
N LYS A 50 -11.75 16.10 -0.60
CA LYS A 50 -10.27 16.28 -0.66
C LYS A 50 -9.60 17.01 0.51
N ARG A 51 -10.33 17.39 1.57
CA ARG A 51 -9.80 18.25 2.65
C ARG A 51 -8.54 17.70 3.34
N ARG A 52 -8.49 16.39 3.61
CA ARG A 52 -7.36 15.70 4.26
C ARG A 52 -6.56 14.82 3.30
N TRP A 53 -6.82 14.99 2.01
CA TRP A 53 -6.15 14.22 0.97
C TRP A 53 -5.16 15.11 0.24
N TRP A 54 -4.02 14.55 -0.11
CA TRP A 54 -3.07 15.19 -1.01
C TRP A 54 -2.59 14.21 -2.06
N LYS A 55 -2.44 14.69 -3.30
CA LYS A 55 -1.95 13.89 -4.41
C LYS A 55 -0.47 13.63 -4.22
N LEU A 56 -0.02 12.38 -4.32
CA LEU A 56 1.37 12.01 -4.06
C LEU A 56 2.33 12.79 -4.97
N SER A 57 1.99 12.90 -6.26
CA SER A 57 2.80 13.60 -7.26
C SER A 57 3.08 15.07 -6.96
N THR A 58 2.20 15.79 -6.26
CA THR A 58 2.42 17.20 -5.91
C THR A 58 2.82 17.38 -4.46
N GLY A 59 2.29 16.55 -3.56
CA GLY A 59 2.57 16.64 -2.13
C GLY A 59 4.01 16.30 -1.78
N LEU A 60 4.67 15.38 -2.51
CA LEU A 60 6.09 15.06 -2.29
C LEU A 60 7.04 16.21 -2.61
N HIS A 61 6.59 17.25 -3.33
CA HIS A 61 7.36 18.46 -3.63
C HIS A 61 6.97 19.66 -2.76
N SER A 62 6.08 19.45 -1.80
CA SER A 62 5.62 20.47 -0.86
C SER A 62 6.08 20.15 0.56
N GLU A 63 5.65 20.95 1.54
CA GLU A 63 5.97 20.79 2.97
C GLU A 63 5.30 19.56 3.62
N ARG A 64 4.50 18.77 2.89
CA ARG A 64 3.75 17.63 3.47
C ARG A 64 4.65 16.58 4.12
N VAL A 65 5.77 16.24 3.48
CA VAL A 65 6.72 15.25 4.02
C VAL A 65 7.50 15.81 5.21
N GLU A 66 7.82 17.10 5.18
CA GLU A 66 8.45 17.80 6.31
C GLU A 66 7.52 17.85 7.52
N GLN A 67 6.23 18.13 7.32
CA GLN A 67 5.23 18.11 8.40
C GLN A 67 5.10 16.73 9.04
N LEU A 68 5.05 15.66 8.23
CA LEU A 68 5.08 14.27 8.70
C LEU A 68 6.34 13.98 9.51
N TYR A 69 7.50 14.42 9.00
CA TYR A 69 8.79 14.23 9.62
C TYR A 69 8.89 14.94 10.98
N LEU A 70 8.54 16.23 11.04
CA LEU A 70 8.56 17.02 12.27
C LEU A 70 7.61 16.45 13.32
N ARG A 71 6.43 15.96 12.90
CA ARG A 71 5.51 15.28 13.82
C ARG A 71 6.11 13.99 14.36
N SER A 72 6.67 13.15 13.48
CA SER A 72 7.33 11.91 13.90
C SER A 72 8.57 12.16 14.78
N LEU A 73 9.28 13.27 14.57
CA LEU A 73 10.43 13.65 15.37
C LEU A 73 10.03 14.03 16.80
N GLN A 74 8.89 14.70 16.98
CA GLN A 74 8.35 15.00 18.31
C GLN A 74 8.06 13.73 19.11
N ASP A 75 7.59 12.67 18.44
CA ASP A 75 7.22 11.43 19.11
C ASP A 75 8.43 10.52 19.40
N LEU A 76 9.48 10.57 18.57
CA LEU A 76 10.62 9.64 18.66
C LEU A 76 11.91 10.25 19.22
N ASP A 77 12.04 11.58 19.21
CA ASP A 77 13.25 12.34 19.58
C ASP A 77 14.54 11.83 18.90
N ASN A 78 14.39 11.30 17.68
CA ASN A 78 15.48 10.75 16.88
C ASN A 78 15.26 11.04 15.38
N PRO A 79 16.12 11.86 14.74
CA PRO A 79 16.00 12.22 13.32
C PRO A 79 15.96 11.04 12.35
N GLU A 80 16.81 10.02 12.54
CA GLU A 80 16.86 8.86 11.65
C GLU A 80 15.62 8.00 11.82
N ALA A 81 15.19 7.75 13.05
CA ALA A 81 13.99 6.97 13.35
C ALA A 81 12.73 7.66 12.78
N ALA A 82 12.62 8.98 12.91
CA ALA A 82 11.52 9.76 12.35
C ALA A 82 11.47 9.68 10.82
N ALA A 83 12.62 9.77 10.15
CA ALA A 83 12.69 9.60 8.69
C ALA A 83 12.30 8.19 8.26
N ILE A 84 12.75 7.16 8.99
CA ILE A 84 12.38 5.75 8.74
C ILE A 84 10.88 5.53 8.95
N GLN A 85 10.28 6.11 9.99
CA GLN A 85 8.83 6.03 10.25
C GLN A 85 8.04 6.60 9.06
N VAL A 86 8.36 7.83 8.64
CA VAL A 86 7.70 8.49 7.50
C VAL A 86 7.91 7.72 6.19
N ALA A 87 9.14 7.25 5.94
CA ALA A 87 9.44 6.41 4.79
C ALA A 87 8.59 5.13 4.80
N THR A 88 8.49 4.46 5.95
CA THR A 88 7.70 3.22 6.11
C THR A 88 6.23 3.45 5.79
N SER A 89 5.64 4.52 6.30
CA SER A 89 4.24 4.86 6.02
C SER A 89 3.98 5.15 4.53
N LEU A 90 4.86 5.92 3.88
CA LEU A 90 4.75 6.22 2.45
C LEU A 90 5.01 5.00 1.58
N ILE A 91 5.99 4.15 1.94
CA ILE A 91 6.26 2.87 1.28
C ILE A 91 5.03 1.98 1.38
N HIS A 92 4.40 1.86 2.56
CA HIS A 92 3.20 1.05 2.73
C HIS A 92 2.04 1.56 1.87
N ALA A 93 1.88 2.88 1.76
CA ALA A 93 0.88 3.50 0.88
C ALA A 93 1.11 3.17 -0.61
N VAL A 94 2.37 3.09 -1.05
CA VAL A 94 2.72 2.78 -2.44
C VAL A 94 2.68 1.27 -2.73
N VAL A 95 3.46 0.47 -2.00
CA VAL A 95 3.68 -0.95 -2.32
C VAL A 95 2.95 -1.91 -1.38
N GLY A 96 2.91 -1.64 -0.07
CA GLY A 96 2.38 -2.61 0.90
C GLY A 96 0.92 -2.99 0.65
N ARG A 97 0.10 -1.98 0.31
CA ARG A 97 -1.33 -2.17 -0.01
C ARG A 97 -1.55 -2.94 -1.31
N VAL A 98 -0.83 -2.58 -2.38
CA VAL A 98 -0.96 -3.29 -3.67
C VAL A 98 -0.39 -4.70 -3.58
N THR A 99 0.64 -4.93 -2.77
CA THR A 99 1.12 -6.28 -2.44
C THR A 99 0.02 -7.10 -1.78
N ALA A 100 -0.72 -6.54 -0.82
CA ALA A 100 -1.84 -7.26 -0.19
C ALA A 100 -2.89 -7.71 -1.22
N SER A 101 -3.23 -6.85 -2.18
CA SER A 101 -4.10 -7.19 -3.30
C SER A 101 -3.52 -8.30 -4.17
N ILE A 102 -2.23 -8.23 -4.49
CA ILE A 102 -1.57 -9.25 -5.32
C ILE A 102 -1.59 -10.60 -4.63
N VAL A 103 -1.15 -10.67 -3.36
CA VAL A 103 -1.01 -11.96 -2.68
C VAL A 103 -2.37 -12.60 -2.37
N ALA A 104 -3.38 -11.81 -1.99
CA ALA A 104 -4.73 -12.30 -1.73
C ALA A 104 -5.50 -12.64 -3.01
N GLU A 105 -5.47 -11.76 -4.01
CA GLU A 105 -6.45 -11.76 -5.11
C GLU A 105 -5.82 -12.00 -6.49
N GLY A 106 -4.49 -11.96 -6.61
CA GLY A 106 -3.79 -12.02 -7.90
C GLY A 106 -4.05 -10.78 -8.77
N SER A 107 -4.31 -9.64 -8.14
CA SER A 107 -4.66 -8.38 -8.80
C SER A 107 -3.91 -7.18 -8.23
N ALA A 108 -3.67 -6.16 -9.05
CA ALA A 108 -3.05 -4.91 -8.65
C ALA A 108 -3.80 -3.73 -9.26
N TRP A 109 -4.08 -2.68 -8.46
CA TRP A 109 -4.30 -1.34 -9.03
C TRP A 109 -2.95 -0.74 -9.45
N ASP A 110 -2.97 0.43 -10.09
CA ASP A 110 -1.74 1.15 -10.44
C ASP A 110 -1.16 1.94 -9.25
N PRO A 111 0.00 1.54 -8.70
CA PRO A 111 0.67 2.23 -7.59
C PRO A 111 1.54 3.42 -8.05
N GLY A 112 1.35 3.87 -9.29
CA GLY A 112 2.09 4.98 -9.87
C GLY A 112 1.86 6.32 -9.16
N LEU A 113 2.89 7.16 -9.22
CA LEU A 113 2.96 8.46 -8.56
C LEU A 113 1.76 9.37 -8.89
N GLU A 114 1.31 9.34 -10.13
CA GLU A 114 0.21 10.14 -10.65
C GLU A 114 -1.18 9.63 -10.24
N ASN A 115 -1.27 8.35 -9.85
CA ASN A 115 -2.52 7.71 -9.48
C ASN A 115 -2.79 7.81 -7.97
N LEU A 116 -1.73 7.91 -7.16
CA LEU A 116 -1.84 7.83 -5.71
C LEU A 116 -2.20 9.15 -5.03
N TRP A 117 -3.04 9.02 -4.01
CA TRP A 117 -3.36 10.04 -3.02
C TRP A 117 -3.12 9.50 -1.62
N ILE A 118 -2.74 10.40 -0.72
CA ILE A 118 -2.47 10.11 0.68
C ILE A 118 -3.50 10.82 1.54
N HIS A 119 -4.13 10.08 2.45
CA HIS A 119 -5.00 10.65 3.47
C HIS A 119 -4.21 10.84 4.77
N MET A 120 -4.54 11.92 5.47
CA MET A 120 -3.99 12.24 6.77
C MET A 120 -5.08 12.08 7.83
N ASP A 121 -4.77 11.44 8.94
CA ASP A 121 -5.66 11.39 10.12
C ASP A 121 -5.67 12.74 10.88
N SER A 122 -6.33 12.75 12.04
CA SER A 122 -6.39 13.92 12.92
C SER A 122 -5.05 14.26 13.57
N ASP A 123 -4.17 13.28 13.74
CA ASP A 123 -2.88 13.40 14.41
C ASP A 123 -1.75 13.72 13.43
N SER A 124 -2.13 14.02 12.18
CA SER A 124 -1.23 14.29 11.06
C SER A 124 -0.33 13.11 10.71
N GLY A 125 -0.79 11.88 10.95
CA GLY A 125 -0.22 10.64 10.43
C GLY A 125 -0.87 10.22 9.11
N ILE A 126 -0.19 9.33 8.36
CA ILE A 126 -0.78 8.67 7.19
C ILE A 126 -1.56 7.45 7.67
N ASP A 127 -2.87 7.46 7.50
CA ASP A 127 -3.76 6.34 7.85
C ASP A 127 -4.33 5.62 6.62
N TRP A 128 -4.34 6.28 5.45
CA TRP A 128 -4.95 5.71 4.25
C TRP A 128 -4.33 6.21 2.94
N ALA A 129 -4.67 5.51 1.85
CA ALA A 129 -4.26 5.84 0.49
C ALA A 129 -5.44 5.66 -0.46
N GLY A 130 -5.40 6.35 -1.59
CA GLY A 130 -6.46 6.35 -2.59
C GLY A 130 -5.90 6.35 -4.00
N VAL A 131 -6.70 5.89 -4.96
CA VAL A 131 -6.37 5.85 -6.38
C VAL A 131 -7.42 6.60 -7.20
N VAL A 132 -6.99 7.20 -8.32
CA VAL A 132 -7.89 7.90 -9.25
C VAL A 132 -8.36 6.96 -10.36
N ASP A 133 -7.44 6.25 -11.00
CA ASP A 133 -7.71 5.14 -11.91
C ASP A 133 -7.87 3.87 -11.07
N GLU A 134 -9.11 3.36 -11.09
CA GLU A 134 -9.57 2.17 -10.38
C GLU A 134 -9.35 0.90 -11.20
N THR A 135 -8.83 1.00 -12.43
CA THR A 135 -8.62 -0.15 -13.31
C THR A 135 -7.64 -1.16 -12.70
N LEU A 136 -8.13 -2.36 -12.43
CA LEU A 136 -7.29 -3.45 -11.92
C LEU A 136 -6.54 -4.16 -13.04
N ARG A 137 -5.30 -4.55 -12.78
CA ARG A 137 -4.52 -5.49 -13.59
C ARG A 137 -4.61 -6.85 -12.90
N VAL A 138 -5.04 -7.88 -13.62
CA VAL A 138 -5.30 -9.21 -13.03
C VAL A 138 -4.63 -10.29 -13.87
N ALA A 139 -3.84 -11.15 -13.24
CA ALA A 139 -3.22 -12.29 -13.90
C ALA A 139 -4.23 -13.46 -14.08
N PRO A 140 -3.97 -14.41 -15.00
CA PRO A 140 -4.82 -15.58 -15.16
C PRO A 140 -4.98 -16.34 -13.83
N GLY A 141 -6.22 -16.68 -13.47
CA GLY A 141 -6.54 -17.31 -12.18
C GLY A 141 -6.70 -16.34 -11.00
N GLY A 142 -6.53 -15.03 -11.20
CA GLY A 142 -6.91 -14.01 -10.22
C GLY A 142 -8.42 -13.85 -10.10
N THR A 143 -8.91 -13.42 -8.93
CA THR A 143 -10.34 -13.43 -8.56
C THR A 143 -11.23 -12.65 -9.52
N GLU A 144 -10.74 -11.52 -10.03
CA GLU A 144 -11.50 -10.61 -10.88
C GLU A 144 -11.19 -10.79 -12.38
N TYR A 145 -10.44 -11.83 -12.78
CA TYR A 145 -10.01 -12.01 -14.17
C TYR A 145 -11.20 -12.12 -15.14
N GLY A 146 -11.14 -11.37 -16.24
CA GLY A 146 -12.17 -11.36 -17.29
C GLY A 146 -13.44 -10.56 -16.95
N ARG A 147 -13.46 -9.83 -15.83
CA ARG A 147 -14.59 -8.95 -15.45
C ARG A 147 -14.42 -7.53 -16.02
N ASP A 148 -15.52 -6.79 -16.03
CA ASP A 148 -15.52 -5.37 -16.40
C ASP A 148 -14.60 -4.55 -15.47
N GLY A 149 -13.91 -3.55 -16.02
CA GLY A 149 -12.97 -2.70 -15.27
C GLY A 149 -11.61 -3.33 -14.98
N VAL A 150 -11.28 -4.45 -15.65
CA VAL A 150 -10.02 -5.18 -15.50
C VAL A 150 -9.23 -5.20 -16.82
N VAL A 151 -7.92 -5.03 -16.69
CA VAL A 151 -6.93 -5.36 -17.72
C VAL A 151 -6.34 -6.74 -17.40
N GLY A 152 -6.59 -7.71 -18.27
CA GLY A 152 -5.99 -9.04 -18.16
C GLY A 152 -4.49 -8.99 -18.45
N MET A 153 -3.68 -9.49 -17.54
CA MET A 153 -2.25 -9.70 -17.74
C MET A 153 -2.00 -11.06 -18.41
N PRO A 154 -0.93 -11.21 -19.22
CA PRO A 154 -0.64 -12.49 -19.88
C PRO A 154 -0.21 -13.59 -18.89
N CYS A 155 0.42 -13.22 -17.76
CA CYS A 155 0.84 -14.13 -16.70
C CYS A 155 1.06 -13.39 -15.37
N GLU A 156 1.31 -14.12 -14.27
CA GLU A 156 1.61 -13.52 -12.95
C GLU A 156 2.92 -12.71 -12.98
N GLU A 157 3.93 -13.19 -13.70
CA GLU A 157 5.23 -12.51 -13.82
C GLU A 157 5.10 -11.13 -14.47
N ALA A 158 4.26 -11.02 -15.50
CA ALA A 158 3.97 -9.74 -16.15
C ALA A 158 3.28 -8.76 -15.20
N LEU A 159 2.38 -9.25 -14.33
CA LEU A 159 1.75 -8.43 -13.29
C LEU A 159 2.81 -7.91 -12.29
N PHE A 160 3.74 -8.75 -11.87
CA PHE A 160 4.79 -8.37 -10.92
C PHE A 160 5.76 -7.35 -11.51
N VAL A 161 6.25 -7.58 -12.73
CA VAL A 161 7.14 -6.66 -13.45
C VAL A 161 6.47 -5.31 -13.66
N TRP A 162 5.22 -5.32 -14.13
CA TRP A 162 4.45 -4.09 -14.29
C TRP A 162 4.30 -3.35 -12.95
N THR A 163 3.89 -4.05 -11.89
CA THR A 163 3.70 -3.44 -10.55
C THR A 163 5.00 -2.83 -10.04
N ALA A 164 6.12 -3.56 -10.13
CA ALA A 164 7.42 -3.09 -9.70
C ALA A 164 7.79 -1.79 -10.43
N HIS A 165 7.70 -1.76 -11.77
CA HIS A 165 7.99 -0.55 -12.56
C HIS A 165 7.09 0.64 -12.20
N ARG A 166 5.80 0.41 -11.94
CA ARG A 166 4.88 1.47 -11.51
C ARG A 166 5.22 2.00 -10.11
N CYS A 167 5.59 1.13 -9.19
CA CYS A 167 6.06 1.53 -7.85
C CYS A 167 7.35 2.36 -7.91
N LEU A 168 8.31 2.04 -8.80
CA LEU A 168 9.64 2.65 -8.79
C LEU A 168 9.61 4.18 -8.93
N GLY A 169 8.75 4.73 -9.79
CA GLY A 169 8.63 6.18 -9.94
C GLY A 169 8.19 6.85 -8.63
N ALA A 170 7.19 6.28 -7.97
CA ALA A 170 6.70 6.77 -6.68
C ALA A 170 7.73 6.58 -5.56
N LEU A 171 8.37 5.42 -5.47
CA LEU A 171 9.34 5.10 -4.42
C LEU A 171 10.62 5.94 -4.52
N HIS A 172 11.12 6.23 -5.72
CA HIS A 172 12.24 7.17 -5.89
C HIS A 172 11.86 8.58 -5.47
N ALA A 173 10.64 9.04 -5.79
CA ALA A 173 10.16 10.35 -5.37
C ALA A 173 10.00 10.41 -3.84
N VAL A 174 9.50 9.34 -3.21
CA VAL A 174 9.42 9.23 -1.74
C VAL A 174 10.81 9.28 -1.11
N LEU A 175 11.76 8.49 -1.59
CA LEU A 175 13.15 8.51 -1.12
C LEU A 175 13.73 9.92 -1.21
N ALA A 176 13.60 10.57 -2.38
CA ALA A 176 14.09 11.93 -2.58
C ALA A 176 13.40 12.93 -1.63
N ALA A 177 12.12 12.76 -1.31
CA ALA A 177 11.40 13.65 -0.40
C ALA A 177 11.82 13.48 1.06
N VAL A 178 11.94 12.23 1.53
CA VAL A 178 12.38 11.94 2.90
C VAL A 178 13.85 12.35 3.09
N SER A 179 14.72 12.10 2.11
CA SER A 179 16.14 12.48 2.16
C SER A 179 16.38 13.99 2.30
N ARG A 180 15.40 14.85 1.96
CA ARG A 180 15.49 16.29 2.21
C ARG A 180 15.27 16.67 3.68
N CYS A 181 14.59 15.82 4.44
CA CYS A 181 14.30 16.06 5.86
C CYS A 181 15.42 15.53 6.74
N ALA A 182 15.92 14.32 6.46
CA ALA A 182 17.07 13.75 7.13
C ALA A 182 17.77 12.70 6.24
N PRO A 183 19.08 12.46 6.43
CA PRO A 183 19.79 11.43 5.68
C PRO A 183 19.16 10.06 5.89
N ILE A 184 18.86 9.36 4.80
CA ILE A 184 18.46 7.96 4.80
C ILE A 184 19.36 7.19 3.84
N ASP A 185 19.95 6.11 4.32
CA ASP A 185 20.73 5.20 3.47
C ASP A 185 19.79 4.59 2.40
N PRO A 186 20.07 4.77 1.10
CA PRO A 186 19.26 4.16 0.04
C PRO A 186 19.10 2.64 0.19
N TYR A 187 20.13 1.93 0.67
CA TYR A 187 20.01 0.49 0.91
C TYR A 187 19.01 0.18 2.03
N ARG A 188 18.97 0.99 3.09
CA ARG A 188 17.95 0.85 4.14
C ARG A 188 16.55 1.13 3.60
N PHE A 189 16.39 2.18 2.79
CA PHE A 189 15.10 2.51 2.17
C PHE A 189 14.56 1.36 1.31
N TRP A 190 15.39 0.79 0.43
CA TRP A 190 14.97 -0.36 -0.37
C TRP A 190 14.74 -1.62 0.47
N GLY A 191 15.49 -1.80 1.57
CA GLY A 191 15.20 -2.83 2.56
C GLY A 191 13.81 -2.68 3.20
N LEU A 192 13.37 -1.45 3.50
CA LEU A 192 12.01 -1.17 3.99
C LEU A 192 10.92 -1.52 2.95
N VAL A 193 11.19 -1.28 1.67
CA VAL A 193 10.30 -1.73 0.56
C VAL A 193 10.16 -3.25 0.57
N GLY A 194 11.28 -3.97 0.72
CA GLY A 194 11.27 -5.42 0.87
C GLY A 194 10.53 -5.90 2.12
N GLU A 195 10.72 -5.24 3.26
CA GLU A 195 10.01 -5.52 4.52
C GLU A 195 8.50 -5.34 4.37
N ALA A 196 8.03 -4.28 3.69
CA ALA A 196 6.61 -4.07 3.43
C ALA A 196 6.00 -5.20 2.58
N ILE A 197 6.71 -5.65 1.53
CA ILE A 197 6.27 -6.75 0.67
C ILE A 197 6.21 -8.06 1.47
N LEU A 198 7.26 -8.37 2.24
CA LEU A 198 7.34 -9.56 3.07
C LEU A 198 6.27 -9.57 4.17
N GLY A 199 6.03 -8.43 4.82
CA GLY A 199 5.00 -8.27 5.83
C GLY A 199 3.61 -8.58 5.27
N ALA A 200 3.23 -7.96 4.15
CA ALA A 200 1.96 -8.26 3.49
C ALA A 200 1.88 -9.74 3.08
N THR A 201 2.96 -10.29 2.50
CA THR A 201 3.02 -11.70 2.08
C THR A 201 2.85 -12.68 3.24
N ALA A 202 3.37 -12.36 4.42
CA ALA A 202 3.26 -13.21 5.60
C ALA A 202 1.88 -13.09 6.29
N TYR A 203 1.37 -11.87 6.46
CA TYR A 203 0.17 -11.64 7.26
C TYR A 203 -1.14 -11.76 6.49
N VAL A 204 -1.20 -11.25 5.26
CA VAL A 204 -2.45 -11.21 4.49
C VAL A 204 -3.07 -12.59 4.27
N PRO A 205 -2.32 -13.67 3.97
CA PRO A 205 -2.92 -15.00 3.75
C PRO A 205 -3.57 -15.56 5.02
N ILE A 206 -2.94 -15.32 6.18
CA ILE A 206 -3.49 -15.70 7.49
C ILE A 206 -4.81 -14.98 7.72
N LEU A 207 -4.84 -13.66 7.46
CA LEU A 207 -6.04 -12.83 7.62
C LEU A 207 -7.15 -13.18 6.61
N ALA A 208 -6.79 -13.58 5.40
CA ALA A 208 -7.73 -13.97 4.35
C ALA A 208 -8.30 -15.39 4.52
N GLY A 209 -7.77 -16.19 5.47
CA GLY A 209 -8.07 -17.62 5.57
C GLY A 209 -7.65 -18.41 4.32
N GLY A 210 -6.66 -17.90 3.57
CA GLY A 210 -6.24 -18.40 2.27
C GLY A 210 -5.03 -19.34 2.30
N GLY A 211 -4.67 -19.87 1.12
CA GLY A 211 -3.53 -20.77 0.95
C GLY A 211 -2.17 -20.04 0.97
N GLU A 212 -1.37 -20.31 1.99
CA GLU A 212 -0.05 -19.69 2.23
C GLU A 212 0.91 -19.84 1.02
N THR A 213 0.85 -20.97 0.31
CA THR A 213 1.75 -21.25 -0.83
C THR A 213 1.58 -20.30 -2.00
N ALA A 214 0.34 -19.95 -2.37
CA ALA A 214 0.10 -19.05 -3.50
C ALA A 214 0.58 -17.63 -3.18
N ALA A 215 0.32 -17.16 -1.97
CA ALA A 215 0.78 -15.87 -1.49
C ALA A 215 2.31 -15.77 -1.41
N GLN A 216 2.97 -16.80 -0.86
CA GLN A 216 4.44 -16.86 -0.83
C GLN A 216 5.04 -16.80 -2.23
N ARG A 217 4.52 -17.58 -3.20
CA ARG A 217 4.98 -17.52 -4.60
C ARG A 217 4.82 -16.11 -5.19
N ARG A 218 3.67 -15.46 -4.97
CA ARG A 218 3.39 -14.12 -5.50
C ARG A 218 4.26 -13.05 -4.84
N GLY A 219 4.43 -13.09 -3.53
CA GLY A 219 5.31 -12.17 -2.80
C GLY A 219 6.77 -12.32 -3.22
N GLN A 220 7.23 -13.56 -3.39
CA GLN A 220 8.57 -13.86 -3.89
C GLN A 220 8.74 -13.35 -5.34
N GLY A 221 7.78 -13.61 -6.22
CA GLY A 221 7.79 -13.11 -7.60
C GLY A 221 7.82 -11.58 -7.69
N LEU A 222 7.11 -10.88 -6.80
CA LEU A 222 7.17 -9.43 -6.71
C LEU A 222 8.55 -8.93 -6.24
N LEU A 223 9.16 -9.58 -5.24
CA LEU A 223 10.54 -9.26 -4.82
C LEU A 223 11.54 -9.50 -5.95
N ASP A 224 11.40 -10.61 -6.69
CA ASP A 224 12.21 -10.90 -7.88
C ASP A 224 12.04 -9.81 -8.95
N ALA A 225 10.83 -9.30 -9.19
CA ALA A 225 10.59 -8.21 -10.12
C ALA A 225 11.28 -6.89 -9.70
N PHE A 226 11.27 -6.54 -8.41
CA PHE A 226 12.03 -5.38 -7.90
C PHE A 226 13.54 -5.57 -8.05
N VAL A 227 14.07 -6.77 -7.74
CA VAL A 227 15.48 -7.09 -7.96
C VAL A 227 15.85 -7.03 -9.44
N GLY A 228 15.01 -7.58 -10.32
CA GLY A 228 15.18 -7.53 -11.76
C GLY A 228 15.15 -6.11 -12.33
N ALA A 229 14.41 -5.20 -11.67
CA ALA A 229 14.41 -3.78 -11.99
C ALA A 229 15.60 -3.01 -11.37
N GLY A 230 16.53 -3.69 -10.70
CA GLY A 230 17.82 -3.15 -10.26
C GLY A 230 17.84 -2.56 -8.86
N VAL A 231 16.80 -2.74 -8.04
CA VAL A 231 16.77 -2.20 -6.67
C VAL A 231 17.04 -3.25 -5.59
N PRO A 232 17.84 -2.94 -4.55
CA PRO A 232 18.31 -3.92 -3.57
C PRO A 232 17.27 -4.18 -2.45
N VAL A 233 16.07 -4.64 -2.79
CA VAL A 233 14.99 -4.88 -1.81
C VAL A 233 15.23 -6.05 -0.86
N ARG A 234 16.26 -6.87 -1.12
CA ARG A 234 16.69 -7.97 -0.24
C ARG A 234 17.76 -7.55 0.77
N SER A 235 18.19 -6.30 0.74
CA SER A 235 19.18 -5.80 1.68
C SER A 235 18.60 -5.77 3.10
N ARG A 236 18.97 -6.77 3.90
CA ARG A 236 18.86 -6.67 5.36
C ARG A 236 20.18 -6.14 5.88
N ARG A 237 20.14 -5.00 6.58
CA ARG A 237 21.27 -4.60 7.42
C ARG A 237 21.40 -5.70 8.47
N LYS A 238 22.51 -6.45 8.48
CA LYS A 238 22.84 -7.30 9.63
C LYS A 238 22.93 -6.35 10.82
N ILE A 239 21.95 -6.41 11.73
CA ILE A 239 22.11 -5.75 13.01
C ILE A 239 23.28 -6.48 13.66
N ALA A 240 24.47 -5.86 13.64
CA ALA A 240 25.60 -6.31 14.43
C ALA A 240 25.37 -5.93 15.89
N ALA A 241 24.23 -6.35 16.46
CA ALA A 241 24.03 -6.36 17.89
C ALA A 241 24.32 -7.79 18.33
N ARG A 242 25.56 -8.02 18.77
CA ARG A 242 25.75 -9.03 19.81
C ARG A 242 25.00 -8.47 21.03
N PRO A 243 23.93 -9.12 21.50
CA PRO A 243 23.38 -8.71 22.78
C PRO A 243 24.46 -9.00 23.83
N ARG A 244 24.90 -7.97 24.56
CA ARG A 244 25.69 -8.13 25.78
C ARG A 244 24.77 -8.66 26.88
N TRP A 245 24.42 -9.94 26.79
CA TRP A 245 24.00 -10.70 27.96
C TRP A 245 25.28 -11.09 28.69
N ASN A 246 25.64 -10.31 29.71
CA ASN A 246 26.44 -10.69 30.90
C ASN A 246 27.10 -9.44 31.49
N GLN A 247 26.32 -8.73 32.31
CA GLN A 247 26.79 -8.01 33.49
C GLN A 247 25.59 -7.94 34.44
N PHE A 248 25.26 -9.08 35.04
CA PHE A 248 24.54 -9.08 36.30
C PHE A 248 25.64 -9.02 37.38
N ASP A 249 25.65 -7.92 38.13
CA ASP A 249 26.51 -7.72 39.29
C ASP A 249 26.24 -8.81 40.33
N GLU A 250 27.25 -9.64 40.60
CA GLU A 250 27.36 -10.45 41.81
C GLU A 250 27.79 -9.58 43.00
N THR A 251 26.97 -8.62 43.43
CA THR A 251 27.18 -7.91 44.70
C THR A 251 25.88 -7.54 45.41
N LEU A 252 25.05 -8.54 45.70
CA LEU A 252 24.08 -8.49 46.81
C LEU A 252 23.90 -9.89 47.41
N ALA A 253 24.83 -10.26 48.29
CA ALA A 253 24.66 -11.26 49.35
C ALA A 253 25.69 -10.99 50.46
#